data_AF-A0A2Z7CL84-F1
#
_entry.id   AF-A0A2Z7CL84-F1
#
_cell.length_a   1.000
_cell.length_b   1.000
_cell.length_c   1.000
_cell.angle_alpha   90.00
_cell.angle_beta   90.00
_cell.angle_gamma   90.00
#
_symmetry.space_group_name_H-M   'P 1'
#
loop_
_entity.id
_entity.type
_entity.pdbx_description
1 polymer ?
#
loop_
_entity_poly.entity_id
_entity_poly.type
_entity_poly.pdbx_seq_one_letter_code
_entity_poly.pdbx_strand_id
1 'polypeptide(L)' 'MNIINAKGQGSFVKGPTMFMVTDDLVVSAPSLTSIICTLRQIKVPVCDVEEHELAIGMDEVRI' A
#
# COMPACT_ATOMS: atom_id res chain seq x y z
N MET A 1 -12.29 3.75 5.41
CA MET A 1 -12.00 2.47 4.73
C MET A 1 -13.22 2.07 3.92
N ASN A 2 -13.15 2.13 2.59
CA ASN A 2 -14.29 1.78 1.75
C ASN A 2 -14.05 0.38 1.17
N ILE A 3 -14.76 -0.62 1.70
CA ILE A 3 -14.71 -1.99 1.22
C ILE A 3 -15.73 -2.09 0.08
N ILE A 4 -15.26 -2.04 -1.17
CA ILE A 4 -16.11 -2.35 -2.33
C ILE A 4 -16.07 -3.86 -2.59
N ASN A 5 -17.20 -4.53 -2.44
CA ASN A 5 -17.36 -5.95 -2.78
C ASN A 5 -17.61 -6.06 -4.30
N ALA A 6 -16.61 -6.52 -5.05
CA ALA A 6 -16.75 -6.77 -6.48
C ALA A 6 -17.03 -8.26 -6.74
N LYS A 7 -18.31 -8.65 -6.81
CA LYS A 7 -18.72 -9.88 -7.51
C LYS A 7 -18.85 -9.56 -8.99
N GLY A 8 -17.87 -9.95 -9.81
CA GLY A 8 -17.98 -9.80 -11.25
C GLY A 8 -16.71 -10.22 -11.99
N GLN A 9 -16.83 -11.29 -12.76
CA GLN A 9 -15.84 -11.84 -13.69
C GLN A 9 -15.47 -10.76 -14.73
N GLY A 10 -14.31 -10.12 -14.55
CA GLY A 10 -13.80 -9.07 -15.45
C GLY A 10 -14.36 -7.67 -15.17
N SER A 11 -13.82 -6.99 -14.16
CA SER A 11 -14.02 -5.54 -14.01
C SER A 11 -12.69 -4.86 -13.73
N PHE A 12 -12.39 -3.81 -14.50
CA PHE A 12 -11.28 -2.91 -14.23
C PHE A 12 -11.62 -2.15 -12.94
N VAL A 13 -10.73 -2.20 -11.95
CA VAL A 13 -10.96 -1.56 -10.65
C VAL A 13 -10.93 -0.05 -10.87
N LYS A 14 -12.11 0.58 -11.00
CA LYS A 14 -12.25 2.03 -11.20
C LYS A 14 -12.40 2.71 -9.84
N GLY A 15 -11.29 3.16 -9.28
CA GLY A 15 -11.23 3.96 -8.04
C GLY A 15 -9.78 4.33 -7.71
N PRO A 16 -9.53 5.27 -6.78
CA PRO A 16 -8.19 5.48 -6.24
C PRO A 16 -7.72 4.17 -5.61
N THR A 17 -6.82 3.47 -6.28
CA THR A 17 -6.32 2.17 -5.83
C THR A 17 -5.12 2.39 -4.92
N MET A 18 -5.23 1.94 -3.68
CA MET A 18 -4.11 1.91 -2.75
C MET A 18 -3.32 0.62 -2.96
N PHE A 19 -2.00 0.73 -2.94
CA PHE A 19 -1.08 -0.40 -3.01
C PHE A 19 -0.15 -0.35 -1.82
N MET A 20 0.25 -1.53 -1.33
CA MET A 20 1.36 -1.67 -0.42
C MET A 20 2.59 -2.04 -1.26
N VAL A 21 3.66 -1.26 -1.12
CA VAL A 21 4.95 -1.50 -1.76
C VAL A 21 5.98 -1.64 -0.65
N THR A 22 6.73 -2.73 -0.65
CA THR A 22 7.79 -3.03 0.31
C THR A 22 9.19 -2.71 -0.27
N ASP A 23 10.22 -2.71 0.57
CA ASP A 23 11.61 -2.36 0.18
C ASP A 23 12.19 -3.30 -0.90
N ASP A 24 11.70 -4.53 -0.99
CA ASP A 24 12.01 -5.51 -2.04
C ASP A 24 11.19 -5.29 -3.33
N LEU A 25 10.49 -4.15 -3.42
CA LEU A 25 9.66 -3.71 -4.54
C LEU A 25 8.47 -4.65 -4.84
N VAL A 26 8.05 -5.45 -3.86
CA VAL A 26 6.86 -6.29 -4.00
C VAL A 26 5.61 -5.43 -3.86
N VAL A 27 4.79 -5.42 -4.92
CA VAL A 27 3.51 -4.70 -4.95
C VAL A 27 2.38 -5.65 -4.59
N SER A 28 1.57 -5.27 -3.60
CA SER A 28 0.41 -6.06 -3.17
C SER A 28 -0.78 -5.17 -2.80
N ALA A 29 -1.97 -5.77 -2.78
CA ALA A 29 -3.15 -5.10 -2.25
C ALA A 29 -3.06 -5.02 -0.71
N PRO A 30 -3.23 -3.83 -0.10
CA PRO A 30 -3.13 -3.70 1.35
C PRO A 30 -4.31 -4.37 2.05
N SER A 31 -4.03 -5.00 3.19
CA SER A 31 -5.02 -5.44 4.17
C SER A 31 -4.47 -5.16 5.57
N LEU A 32 -5.34 -4.99 6.57
CA LEU A 32 -4.90 -4.76 7.95
C LEU A 32 -3.95 -5.87 8.43
N THR A 33 -4.26 -7.12 8.11
CA THR A 33 -3.43 -8.27 8.47
C THR A 33 -2.07 -8.24 7.77
N SER A 34 -2.04 -7.97 6.46
CA SER A 34 -0.78 -7.91 5.71
C SER A 34 0.11 -6.79 6.21
N ILE A 35 -0.44 -5.59 6.45
CA ILE A 35 0.30 -4.44 6.98
C ILE A 35 0.92 -4.78 8.35
N ILE A 36 0.12 -5.31 9.29
CA ILE A 36 0.63 -5.67 10.63
C ILE A 36 1.69 -6.78 10.54
N CYS A 37 1.50 -7.79 9.67
CA CYS A 37 2.49 -8.84 9.46
C CYS A 37 3.80 -8.28 8.90
N THR A 38 3.73 -7.39 7.92
CA THR A 38 4.91 -6.71 7.35
C THR A 38 5.64 -5.91 8.42
N LEU A 39 4.95 -5.08 9.21
CA LEU A 39 5.55 -4.33 10.31
C LEU A 39 6.28 -5.24 11.32
N ARG A 40 5.69 -6.40 11.65
CA ARG A 40 6.35 -7.40 12.51
C ARG A 40 7.59 -8.01 11.87
N GLN A 41 7.56 -8.31 10.57
CA GLN A 41 8.70 -8.86 9.83
C GLN A 41 9.88 -7.88 9.83
N ILE A 42 9.63 -6.59 9.62
CA ILE A 42 10.64 -5.53 9.68
C ILE A 42 10.94 -5.04 11.11
N LYS A 43 10.31 -5.66 12.13
CA LYS A 43 10.48 -5.37 13.57
C LYS A 43 10.16 -3.92 13.96
N VAL A 44 9.23 -3.27 13.25
CA VAL A 44 8.75 -1.93 13.55
C VAL A 44 7.50 -2.01 14.45
N PRO A 45 7.51 -1.39 15.64
CA PRO A 45 6.31 -1.27 16.47
C PRO A 45 5.24 -0.44 15.75
N VAL A 46 3.97 -0.84 15.86
CA VAL A 46 2.86 -0.10 15.23
C VAL A 46 2.76 1.34 15.77
N CYS A 47 3.17 1.57 17.02
CA CYS A 47 3.16 2.90 17.64
C CYS A 47 4.24 3.85 17.09
N ASP A 48 5.18 3.35 16.29
CA ASP A 48 6.32 4.08 15.73
C ASP A 48 6.13 4.39 14.24
N VAL A 49 4.91 4.23 13.71
CA VAL A 49 4.56 4.48 12.31
C VAL A 49 3.82 5.80 12.17
N GLU A 50 4.21 6.61 11.19
CA GLU A 50 3.55 7.88 10.81
C GLU A 50 3.12 7.82 9.33
N GLU A 51 2.04 8.55 9.00
CA GLU A 51 1.55 8.71 7.63
C GLU A 51 2.12 10.00 7.03
N HIS A 52 2.68 9.90 5.82
CA HIS A 52 3.18 11.04 5.06
C HIS A 52 2.54 11.08 3.67
N GLU A 53 2.14 12.27 3.23
CA GLU A 53 1.67 12.53 1.88
C GLU A 53 2.83 13.09 1.04
N LEU A 54 3.17 12.39 -0.04
CA LEU A 54 4.29 12.73 -0.92
C LEU A 54 3.78 12.85 -2.37
N ALA A 55 4.20 13.90 -3.07
CA ALA A 55 3.95 14.07 -4.49
C ALA A 55 5.15 13.55 -5.29
N ILE A 56 5.04 12.32 -5.78
CA ILE A 56 6.10 11.67 -6.58
C ILE A 56 5.99 12.12 -8.03
N GLY A 57 7.06 12.73 -8.56
CA GLY A 57 7.10 13.32 -9.90
C GLY A 57 8.46 13.22 -10.58
N MET A 58 8.58 13.76 -11.80
CA MET A 58 9.85 13.71 -12.58
C MET A 58 11.03 14.36 -11.85
N ASP A 59 10.77 15.34 -10.99
CA ASP A 59 11.80 16.03 -10.19
C ASP A 59 12.40 15.16 -9.08
N GLU A 60 11.78 14.01 -8.76
CA GLU A 60 12.28 13.06 -7.76
C GLU A 60 13.24 12.01 -8.38
N VAL A 61 13.28 11.90 -9.71
CA VAL A 61 14.24 11.04 -10.42
C VAL A 61 15.62 11.68 -10.37
N ARG A 62 16.36 11.45 -9.28
CA ARG A 62 17.80 11.71 -9.21
C ARG A 62 18.54 10.52 -9.84
N ILE A 63 18.98 10.70 -11.08
CA ILE A 63 19.88 9.80 -11.82
C ILE A 63 21.32 10.05 -11.38
#